data_AF-A0A8T6QI74-F1
#
_entry.id   AF-A0A8T6QI74-F1
#
_cell.length_a   1.000
_cell.length_b   1.000
_cell.length_c   1.000
_cell.angle_alpha   90.00
_cell.angle_beta   90.00
_cell.angle_gamma   90.00
#
_symmetry.space_group_name_H-M   'P 1'
#
loop_
_entity.id
_entity.type
_entity.pdbx_description
1 polymer ?
#
loop_
_entity_poly.entity_id
_entity_poly.type
_entity_poly.pdbx_seq_one_letter_code
_entity_poly.pdbx_strand_id
1 'polypeptide(L)'
;VRVYYAMDKVTGAVASSVFNVTVITPKEVAYGKYDSFAYKGDTLRVISWSGSGSAPTLVLTDFDTINNSNCPGIDTKIFRCAYMTFKITVASDDYGCPWIASFYSYTDLPGFGSYTAPTVHNTICPTIPVASYDISWSENYVSHNK
;
A
#
# COMPACT_ATOMS: atom_id res chain seq x y z
N VAL A 1 -3.64 7.49 -3.66
CA VAL A 1 -2.55 6.89 -2.84
C VAL A 1 -1.36 6.65 -3.72
N ARG A 2 -0.18 7.14 -3.31
CA ARG A 2 1.08 6.88 -4.00
C ARG A 2 1.71 5.62 -3.43
N VAL A 3 1.97 4.63 -4.27
CA VAL A 3 2.61 3.35 -3.93
C VAL A 3 3.91 3.24 -4.70
N TYR A 4 4.97 2.77 -4.05
CA TYR A 4 6.28 2.62 -4.68
C TYR A 4 6.44 1.21 -5.25
N TYR A 5 7.26 1.07 -6.28
CA TYR A 5 7.63 -0.20 -6.88
C TYR A 5 9.03 -0.17 -7.50
N ALA A 6 9.58 -1.35 -7.76
CA ALA A 6 10.83 -1.49 -8.49
C ALA A 6 10.55 -1.57 -9.99
N MET A 7 11.21 -0.70 -10.75
CA MET A 7 11.24 -0.78 -12.21
C MET A 7 12.58 -1.37 -12.64
N ASP A 8 12.55 -2.40 -13.46
CA ASP A 8 13.73 -3.05 -14.02
C ASP A 8 14.59 -2.09 -14.87
N LYS A 9 15.92 -2.18 -14.72
CA LYS A 9 16.93 -1.46 -15.52
C LYS A 9 17.68 -2.35 -16.51
N VAL A 10 17.54 -3.66 -16.39
CA VAL A 10 18.35 -4.69 -17.05
C VAL A 10 17.71 -5.15 -18.36
N THR A 11 16.42 -5.49 -18.35
CA THR A 11 15.74 -6.04 -19.54
C THR A 11 15.05 -4.97 -20.37
N GLY A 12 14.79 -3.79 -19.78
CA GLY A 12 13.99 -2.73 -20.43
C GLY A 12 12.52 -3.11 -20.62
N ALA A 13 12.11 -4.28 -20.11
CA ALA A 13 10.74 -4.75 -20.09
C ALA A 13 10.05 -4.35 -18.78
N VAL A 14 8.72 -4.31 -18.80
CA VAL A 14 7.93 -4.09 -17.59
C VAL A 14 8.06 -5.35 -16.72
N ALA A 15 8.89 -5.29 -15.67
CA ALA A 15 8.97 -6.37 -14.69
C ALA A 15 7.58 -6.61 -14.10
N SER A 16 7.11 -7.86 -14.14
CA SER A 16 5.82 -8.24 -13.56
C SER A 16 5.85 -7.94 -12.07
N SER A 17 5.12 -6.90 -11.67
CA SER A 17 4.95 -6.54 -10.26
C SER A 17 3.53 -6.86 -9.84
N VAL A 18 3.38 -7.32 -8.60
CA VAL A 18 2.07 -7.57 -7.99
C VAL A 18 1.85 -6.52 -6.91
N PHE A 19 0.75 -5.79 -7.01
CA PHE A 19 0.29 -4.94 -5.92
C PHE A 19 -0.53 -5.77 -4.95
N ASN A 20 -0.05 -5.86 -3.72
CA ASN A 20 -0.75 -6.49 -2.62
C ASN A 20 -1.50 -5.40 -1.85
N VAL A 21 -2.79 -5.66 -1.62
CA VAL A 21 -3.69 -4.77 -0.91
C VAL A 21 -4.26 -5.51 0.29
N THR A 22 -4.23 -4.87 1.45
CA THR A 22 -4.94 -5.35 2.64
C THR A 22 -5.98 -4.32 3.01
N VAL A 23 -7.25 -4.72 3.09
CA VAL A 23 -8.34 -3.89 3.58
C VAL A 23 -8.78 -4.43 4.92
N ILE A 24 -8.64 -3.61 5.96
CA ILE A 24 -9.07 -3.93 7.32
C ILE A 24 -10.37 -3.18 7.56
N THR A 25 -11.44 -3.90 7.88
CA THR A 25 -12.74 -3.35 8.28
C THR A 25 -13.09 -3.85 9.69
N PRO A 26 -14.12 -3.31 10.36
CA PRO A 26 -14.58 -3.85 11.64
C PRO A 26 -15.09 -5.30 11.57
N LYS A 27 -15.51 -5.76 10.38
CA LYS A 27 -16.11 -7.08 10.18
C LYS A 27 -15.09 -8.13 9.73
N GLU A 28 -14.13 -7.73 8.91
CA GLU A 28 -13.15 -8.65 8.31
C GLU A 28 -11.83 -7.97 7.93
N VAL A 29 -10.80 -8.80 7.77
CA VAL A 29 -9.55 -8.44 7.08
C VAL A 29 -9.53 -9.16 5.74
N ALA A 30 -9.44 -8.40 4.66
CA ALA A 30 -9.44 -8.90 3.30
C ALA A 30 -8.13 -8.59 2.58
N TYR A 31 -7.69 -9.51 1.72
CA TYR A 31 -6.44 -9.43 0.97
C TYR A 31 -6.73 -9.46 -0.52
N GLY A 32 -6.06 -8.59 -1.27
CA GLY A 32 -6.15 -8.47 -2.72
C GLY A 32 -4.80 -8.50 -3.38
N LYS A 33 -4.74 -9.09 -4.58
CA LYS A 33 -3.58 -9.03 -5.48
C LYS A 33 -4.02 -8.43 -6.80
N TYR A 34 -3.25 -7.49 -7.30
CA TYR A 34 -3.54 -6.77 -8.54
C TYR A 34 -2.32 -6.81 -9.46
N ASP A 35 -2.59 -6.96 -10.75
CA ASP A 35 -1.57 -6.87 -11.80
C ASP A 35 -1.13 -5.41 -11.93
N SER A 36 0.18 -5.15 -11.96
CA SER A 36 0.75 -3.81 -12.09
C SER A 36 0.76 -3.25 -13.52
N PHE A 37 0.42 -4.05 -14.52
CA PHE A 37 0.42 -3.61 -15.91
C PHE A 37 -0.81 -2.74 -16.21
N ALA A 38 -0.63 -1.41 -16.19
CA ALA A 38 -1.68 -0.43 -16.43
C ALA A 38 -1.13 0.88 -17.00
N TYR A 39 -1.94 1.58 -17.80
CA TYR A 39 -1.70 2.95 -18.24
C TYR A 39 -2.51 3.95 -17.39
N LYS A 40 -2.18 5.25 -17.46
CA LYS A 40 -2.97 6.28 -16.77
C LYS A 40 -4.42 6.24 -17.28
N GLY A 41 -5.37 6.16 -16.35
CA GLY A 41 -6.79 5.98 -16.61
C GLY A 41 -7.27 4.54 -16.48
N ASP A 42 -6.37 3.55 -16.54
CA ASP A 42 -6.74 2.15 -16.46
C ASP A 42 -7.11 1.74 -15.04
N THR A 43 -8.03 0.79 -14.95
CA THR A 43 -8.30 0.06 -13.71
C THR A 43 -7.41 -1.17 -13.67
N LEU A 44 -6.64 -1.32 -12.59
CA LEU A 44 -5.78 -2.49 -12.39
C LEU A 44 -6.62 -3.77 -12.36
N ARG A 45 -6.12 -4.81 -13.03
CA ARG A 45 -6.77 -6.12 -13.06
C ARG A 45 -6.60 -6.81 -11.71
N VAL A 46 -7.72 -7.27 -11.14
CA VAL A 46 -7.72 -8.12 -9.95
C VAL A 46 -7.21 -9.52 -10.32
N ILE A 47 -6.18 -9.98 -9.61
CA ILE A 47 -5.66 -11.35 -9.70
C ILE A 47 -6.40 -12.23 -8.70
N SER A 48 -6.54 -11.78 -7.45
CA SER A 48 -7.25 -12.50 -6.40
C SER A 48 -7.80 -11.55 -5.35
N TRP A 49 -8.89 -11.94 -4.71
CA TRP A 49 -9.50 -11.21 -3.59
C TRP A 49 -10.07 -12.18 -2.57
N SER A 50 -9.84 -11.93 -1.28
CA SER A 50 -10.29 -12.81 -0.19
C SER A 50 -11.46 -12.27 0.62
N GLY A 51 -11.91 -11.04 0.36
CA GLY A 51 -12.99 -10.41 1.12
C GLY A 51 -14.37 -10.95 0.70
N SER A 52 -15.34 -10.83 1.59
CA SER A 52 -16.71 -11.27 1.35
C SER A 52 -17.46 -10.38 0.35
N GLY A 53 -17.07 -9.10 0.26
CA GLY A 53 -17.58 -8.14 -0.73
C GLY A 53 -16.76 -8.11 -2.04
N SER A 54 -17.10 -7.19 -2.94
CA SER A 54 -16.30 -6.95 -4.15
C SER A 54 -14.95 -6.32 -3.81
N ALA A 55 -13.95 -6.67 -4.63
CA ALA A 55 -12.60 -6.12 -4.50
C ALA A 55 -12.60 -4.60 -4.75
N PRO A 56 -11.72 -3.84 -4.06
CA PRO A 56 -11.50 -2.43 -4.36
C PRO A 56 -11.13 -2.16 -5.82
N THR A 57 -11.69 -1.10 -6.38
CA THR A 57 -11.29 -0.60 -7.70
C THR A 57 -10.07 0.29 -7.53
N LEU A 58 -8.98 -0.02 -8.25
CA LEU A 58 -7.76 0.76 -8.25
C LEU A 58 -7.54 1.36 -9.65
N VAL A 59 -7.74 2.67 -9.78
CA VAL A 59 -7.54 3.39 -11.04
C VAL A 59 -6.19 4.10 -11.01
N LEU A 60 -5.32 3.82 -11.97
CA LEU A 60 -4.02 4.48 -12.09
C LEU A 60 -4.20 5.93 -12.55
N THR A 61 -3.80 6.91 -11.74
CA THR A 61 -3.93 8.33 -12.06
C THR A 61 -2.60 8.97 -12.44
N ASP A 62 -1.49 8.48 -11.91
CA ASP A 62 -0.16 9.00 -12.20
C ASP A 62 0.92 7.94 -12.00
N PHE A 63 2.03 8.05 -12.72
CA PHE A 63 3.21 7.21 -12.50
C PHE A 63 4.45 7.91 -13.05
N ASP A 64 5.58 7.72 -12.38
CA ASP A 64 6.90 8.15 -12.84
C ASP A 64 8.01 7.43 -12.03
N THR A 65 9.25 7.62 -12.44
CA THR A 65 10.44 7.32 -11.65
C THR A 65 10.63 8.32 -10.51
N ILE A 66 11.29 7.90 -9.43
CA ILE A 66 11.58 8.75 -8.27
C ILE A 66 12.93 8.38 -7.65
N ASN A 67 13.47 9.24 -6.79
CA ASN A 67 14.72 8.97 -6.09
C ASN A 67 14.63 7.66 -5.28
N ASN A 68 15.68 6.84 -5.37
CA ASN A 68 15.80 5.55 -4.69
C ASN A 68 15.68 5.64 -3.15
N SER A 69 15.85 6.82 -2.55
CA SER A 69 15.58 7.04 -1.12
C SER A 69 14.15 6.70 -0.70
N ASN A 70 13.19 6.69 -1.63
CA ASN A 70 11.79 6.28 -1.39
C ASN A 70 11.59 4.76 -1.46
N CYS A 71 12.61 4.01 -1.87
CA CYS A 71 12.63 2.56 -1.94
C CYS A 71 13.80 2.00 -1.09
N PRO A 72 13.69 2.02 0.25
CA PRO A 72 14.73 1.48 1.13
C PRO A 72 15.05 0.02 0.82
N GLY A 73 16.34 -0.30 0.74
CA GLY A 73 16.80 -1.67 0.47
C GLY A 73 16.74 -2.10 -1.00
N ILE A 74 16.39 -1.21 -1.93
CA ILE A 74 16.40 -1.52 -3.36
C ILE A 74 17.83 -1.75 -3.89
N ASP A 75 18.04 -2.82 -4.66
CA ASP A 75 19.29 -3.00 -5.40
C ASP A 75 19.29 -2.09 -6.64
N THR A 76 20.01 -0.96 -6.51
CA THR A 76 20.08 0.08 -7.55
C THR A 76 20.83 -0.33 -8.83
N LYS A 77 21.55 -1.47 -8.80
CA LYS A 77 22.20 -2.04 -9.99
C LYS A 77 21.18 -2.73 -10.89
N ILE A 78 20.14 -3.32 -10.30
CA ILE A 78 19.10 -4.10 -11.00
C ILE A 78 17.85 -3.24 -11.23
N PHE A 79 17.43 -2.49 -10.21
CA PHE A 79 16.16 -1.78 -10.19
C PHE A 79 16.34 -0.27 -9.99
N ARG A 80 15.36 0.50 -10.48
CA ARG A 80 15.18 1.91 -10.13
C ARG A 80 13.85 2.08 -9.41
N CYS A 81 13.81 2.99 -8.43
CA CYS A 81 12.58 3.28 -7.72
C CYS A 81 11.61 4.06 -8.62
N ALA A 82 10.35 3.66 -8.58
CA ALA A 82 9.25 4.31 -9.28
C ALA A 82 8.02 4.35 -8.38
N TYR A 83 7.03 5.15 -8.77
CA TYR A 83 5.76 5.24 -8.07
C TYR A 83 4.58 5.12 -9.04
N MET A 84 3.47 4.62 -8.51
CA MET A 84 2.15 4.71 -9.11
C MET A 84 1.21 5.38 -8.11
N THR A 85 0.36 6.28 -8.59
CA THR A 85 -0.69 6.92 -7.80
C THR A 85 -2.03 6.34 -8.22
N PHE A 86 -2.78 5.84 -7.25
CA PHE A 86 -4.08 5.24 -7.47
C PHE A 86 -5.21 6.06 -6.87
N LYS A 87 -6.31 6.21 -7.62
CA LYS A 87 -7.63 6.52 -7.07
C LYS A 87 -8.28 5.19 -6.67
N ILE A 88 -8.62 5.06 -5.40
CA ILE A 88 -9.16 3.83 -4.82
C ILE A 88 -10.64 4.04 -4.55
N THR A 89 -11.47 3.09 -4.98
CA THR A 89 -12.90 3.04 -4.63
C THR A 89 -13.16 1.69 -3.97
N VAL A 90 -13.67 1.68 -2.74
CA VAL A 90 -14.06 0.45 -2.05
C VAL A 90 -15.57 0.35 -2.13
N ALA A 91 -16.10 -0.84 -2.43
CA ALA A 91 -17.52 -1.02 -2.77
C ALA A 91 -18.52 -0.73 -1.64
N SER A 92 -18.05 -0.47 -0.43
CA SER A 92 -18.92 -0.09 0.66
C SER A 92 -18.30 1.08 1.40
N ASP A 93 -18.67 2.26 0.93
CA ASP A 93 -18.60 3.50 1.69
C ASP A 93 -19.53 3.44 2.94
N ASP A 94 -20.36 2.40 3.05
CA ASP A 94 -21.26 2.08 4.18
C ASP A 94 -20.59 1.33 5.34
N TYR A 95 -19.30 0.93 5.24
CA TYR A 95 -18.62 0.24 6.36
C TYR A 95 -18.42 1.15 7.58
N GLY A 96 -18.59 2.46 7.41
CA GLY A 96 -18.19 3.45 8.40
C GLY A 96 -16.69 3.44 8.62
N CYS A 97 -16.23 4.44 9.37
CA CYS A 97 -14.90 4.36 9.95
C CYS A 97 -14.85 3.32 11.06
N PRO A 98 -13.73 2.60 11.23
CA PRO A 98 -12.46 2.68 10.51
C PRO A 98 -12.28 1.60 9.43
N TRP A 99 -11.89 1.98 8.21
CA TRP A 99 -11.13 1.06 7.36
C TRP A 99 -9.77 1.64 6.96
N ILE A 100 -8.76 0.78 7.07
CA ILE A 100 -7.38 1.07 6.68
C ILE A 100 -7.09 0.18 5.49
N ALA A 101 -6.64 0.77 4.39
CA ALA A 101 -6.08 0.02 3.29
C ALA A 101 -4.56 0.19 3.25
N SER A 102 -3.86 -0.94 3.20
CA SER A 102 -2.42 -1.02 3.10
C SER A 102 -2.04 -1.53 1.72
N PHE A 103 -1.01 -0.94 1.13
CA PHE A 103 -0.56 -1.22 -0.23
C PHE A 103 0.94 -1.43 -0.24
N TYR A 104 1.40 -2.51 -0.84
CA TYR A 104 2.81 -2.67 -1.17
C TYR A 104 2.95 -3.43 -2.49
N SER A 105 4.03 -3.19 -3.22
CA SER A 105 4.33 -3.95 -4.43
C SER A 105 5.40 -5.01 -4.14
N TYR A 106 5.28 -6.15 -4.80
CA TYR A 106 6.35 -7.11 -4.95
C TYR A 106 6.74 -7.21 -6.41
N THR A 107 8.02 -7.01 -6.71
CA THR A 107 8.59 -7.13 -8.05
C THR A 107 9.56 -8.31 -8.04
N ASP A 108 9.38 -9.24 -8.97
CA ASP A 108 10.30 -10.35 -9.19
C ASP A 108 10.86 -10.27 -10.61
N LEU A 109 12.19 -10.23 -10.72
CA LEU A 109 12.89 -10.28 -12.00
C LEU A 109 13.67 -11.61 -12.07
N PRO A 110 13.12 -12.62 -12.77
CA PRO A 110 13.68 -13.97 -12.77
C PRO A 110 15.16 -14.00 -13.17
N GLY A 111 15.99 -14.60 -12.32
CA GLY A 111 17.44 -14.72 -12.56
C GLY A 111 18.28 -13.50 -12.16
N PHE A 112 17.65 -12.40 -11.72
CA PHE A 112 18.36 -11.19 -11.31
C PHE A 112 18.11 -10.85 -9.84
N GLY A 113 16.86 -10.83 -9.41
CA GLY A 113 16.51 -10.54 -8.01
C GLY A 113 15.06 -10.15 -7.83
N SER A 114 14.69 -9.91 -6.58
CA SER A 114 13.35 -9.46 -6.22
C SER A 114 13.41 -8.29 -5.24
N TYR A 115 12.31 -7.54 -5.17
CA TYR A 115 12.19 -6.39 -4.29
C TYR A 115 10.76 -6.23 -3.79
N THR A 116 10.64 -5.97 -2.48
CA THR A 116 9.39 -5.62 -1.82
C THR A 116 9.43 -4.14 -1.46
N ALA A 117 8.51 -3.36 -1.99
CA ALA A 117 8.43 -1.93 -1.70
C ALA A 117 7.84 -1.66 -0.30
N PRO A 118 8.10 -0.47 0.27
CA PRO A 118 7.48 -0.06 1.52
C PRO A 118 5.96 -0.11 1.47
N THR A 119 5.37 -0.49 2.59
CA THR A 119 3.92 -0.44 2.75
C THR A 119 3.46 1.00 2.91
N VAL A 120 2.47 1.39 2.11
CA VAL A 120 1.78 2.66 2.20
C VAL A 120 0.38 2.42 2.76
N HIS A 121 -0.01 3.22 3.73
CA HIS A 121 -1.34 3.16 4.32
C HIS A 121 -2.18 4.34 3.85
N ASN A 122 -3.47 4.09 3.65
CA ASN A 122 -4.45 5.14 3.44
C ASN A 122 -5.74 4.80 4.18
N THR A 123 -6.40 5.83 4.71
CA THR A 123 -7.69 5.73 5.36
C THR A 123 -8.55 6.93 4.97
N ILE A 124 -9.85 6.71 4.80
CA ILE A 124 -10.83 7.79 4.62
C ILE A 124 -11.23 8.39 5.96
N CYS A 125 -10.78 7.79 7.07
CA CYS A 125 -11.25 8.15 8.38
C CYS A 125 -10.59 9.40 8.94
N PRO A 126 -11.39 10.29 9.58
CA PRO A 126 -10.83 11.42 10.28
C PRO A 126 -9.87 10.89 11.35
N THR A 127 -8.67 11.44 11.38
CA THR A 127 -7.73 11.21 12.47
C THR A 127 -8.33 11.78 13.74
N ILE A 128 -8.75 10.92 14.65
CA ILE A 128 -9.07 11.36 16.02
C ILE A 128 -7.71 11.63 16.67
N PRO A 129 -7.38 12.89 17.01
CA PRO A 129 -6.14 13.16 17.72
C PRO A 129 -6.17 12.36 19.03
N VAL A 130 -5.15 11.52 19.23
CA VAL A 130 -4.95 10.88 20.52
C VAL A 130 -4.72 12.02 21.50
N ALA A 131 -5.65 12.26 22.41
CA ALA A 131 -5.41 13.16 23.53
C ALA A 131 -4.10 12.70 24.16
N SER A 132 -3.15 13.62 24.38
CA SER A 132 -1.93 13.30 25.10
C SER A 132 -2.33 12.87 26.50
N TYR A 133 -2.53 11.57 26.71
CA TYR A 133 -2.54 11.03 28.05
C TYR A 133 -1.14 11.31 28.57
N ASP A 134 -1.06 12.24 29.51
CA ASP A 134 0.17 12.57 30.20
C ASP A 134 0.48 11.38 31.11
N ILE A 135 1.12 10.36 30.55
CA ILE A 135 1.51 9.16 31.30
C ILE A 135 2.75 9.56 32.11
N SER A 136 2.53 10.20 33.26
CA SER A 136 3.58 10.40 34.24
C SER A 136 3.91 9.04 34.86
N TRP A 137 4.94 8.38 34.33
CA TRP A 137 5.52 7.20 34.96
C TRP A 137 6.23 7.64 36.25
N SER A 138 5.68 7.28 37.39
CA SER A 138 6.44 7.18 38.64
C SER A 138 6.66 5.70 38.91
N GLU A 139 7.90 5.28 39.21
CA GLU A 139 8.30 3.87 39.29
C GLU A 139 7.47 3.00 40.26
N ASN A 140 6.64 3.60 41.13
CA ASN A 140 5.92 2.86 42.16
C ASN A 140 4.39 3.06 42.17
N TYR A 141 3.78 3.85 41.28
CA TYR A 141 2.32 3.93 41.20
C TYR A 141 1.81 4.54 39.89
N VAL A 142 0.79 3.92 39.29
CA VAL A 142 -0.01 4.50 38.21
C VAL A 142 -1.18 5.26 38.85
N SER A 143 -1.08 6.59 38.91
CA SER A 143 -2.15 7.46 39.39
C SER A 143 -3.01 7.92 38.21
N HIS A 144 -4.29 7.55 38.21
CA HIS A 144 -5.29 8.20 37.36
C HIS A 144 -5.88 9.40 38.11
N ASN A 145 -5.52 10.62 37.74
CA ASN A 145 -6.32 11.78 38.14
C ASN A 145 -7.49 11.91 37.17
N LYS A 146 -8.71 11.89 37.73
CA LYS A 146 -9.97 12.17 37.03
C LYS A 146 -10.10 13.66 36.73
#